data_AF-A0A3D9S1T1-F1
#
_entry.id   AF-A0A3D9S1T1-F1
#
_cell.length_a   1.000
_cell.length_b   1.000
_cell.length_c   1.000
_cell.angle_alpha   90.00
_cell.angle_beta   90.00
_cell.angle_gamma   90.00
#
_symmetry.space_group_name_H-M   'P 1'
#
loop_
_entity.id
_entity.type
_entity.pdbx_description
1 polymer ?
#
loop_
_entity_poly.entity_id
_entity_poly.type
_entity_poly.pdbx_seq_one_letter_code
_entity_poly.pdbx_strand_id
1 'polypeptide(L)'
;MYQYQPNQVSPTAVSPASVGPNPNQIYTVSSIDPYMVDALRRLIGHCVVFETTRGAIEGIIIDVKPDHVLLQLQHRGQACVRIAEIVWTMPVSM
;
A
#
# COMPACT_ATOMS: atom_id res chain seq x y z
N MET A 1 -1.88 34.07 56.63
CA MET A 1 -3.01 34.02 55.68
C MET A 1 -2.43 33.66 54.32
N TYR A 2 -2.72 32.46 53.80
CA TYR A 2 -2.37 32.07 52.43
C TYR A 2 -3.37 32.70 51.44
N GLN A 3 -2.91 33.18 50.27
CA GLN A 3 -3.62 33.19 48.97
C GLN A 3 -2.76 33.89 47.89
N TYR A 4 -2.22 33.17 46.90
CA TYR A 4 -2.75 32.72 45.58
C TYR A 4 -2.18 33.57 44.42
N GLN A 5 -1.42 32.94 43.53
CA GLN A 5 -0.81 33.50 42.31
C GLN A 5 -1.57 33.02 41.07
N PRO A 6 -1.82 33.87 40.07
CA PRO A 6 -2.06 33.41 38.71
C PRO A 6 -0.76 33.47 37.90
N ASN A 7 -0.25 32.29 37.53
CA ASN A 7 0.84 32.14 36.56
C ASN A 7 0.47 32.82 35.23
N GLN A 8 1.28 33.76 34.79
CA GLN A 8 1.21 34.35 33.45
C GLN A 8 1.76 33.33 32.44
N VAL A 9 0.89 32.51 31.86
CA VAL A 9 1.23 31.70 30.68
C VAL A 9 1.30 32.62 29.47
N SER A 10 2.52 32.97 29.06
CA SER A 10 2.75 33.54 27.74
C SER A 10 2.45 32.45 26.70
N PRO A 11 1.65 32.70 25.66
CA PRO A 11 1.49 31.75 24.58
C PRO A 11 2.83 31.65 23.86
N THR A 12 3.55 30.56 24.12
CA THR A 12 4.74 30.20 23.36
C THR A 12 4.30 30.08 21.91
N ALA A 13 4.69 31.05 21.09
CA ALA A 13 4.53 30.97 19.64
C ALA A 13 5.27 29.72 19.18
N VAL A 14 4.52 28.67 18.87
CA VAL A 14 5.06 27.48 18.21
C VAL A 14 5.37 27.87 16.77
N SER A 15 6.58 28.38 16.56
CA SER A 15 7.15 28.47 15.22
C SER A 15 7.08 27.08 14.57
N PRO A 16 6.68 26.97 13.29
CA PRO A 16 6.69 25.70 12.57
C PRO A 16 8.14 25.33 12.25
N ALA A 17 8.89 24.93 13.28
CA ALA A 17 10.19 24.33 13.12
C ALA A 17 9.95 22.93 12.56
N SER A 18 10.20 22.80 11.25
CA SER A 18 10.54 21.57 10.53
C SER A 18 10.65 20.33 11.43
N VAL A 19 9.59 19.53 11.49
CA VAL A 19 9.61 18.19 12.09
C VAL A 19 10.45 17.30 11.16
N GLY A 20 11.77 17.41 11.30
CA GLY A 20 12.68 16.41 10.77
C GLY A 20 12.40 15.07 11.48
N PRO A 21 12.62 13.93 10.81
CA PRO A 21 12.41 12.63 11.45
C PRO A 21 13.28 12.52 12.69
N ASN A 22 12.68 12.12 13.82
CA ASN A 22 13.42 11.78 15.03
C ASN A 22 14.40 10.64 14.70
N PRO A 23 15.72 10.81 14.91
CA PRO A 23 16.73 9.81 14.55
C PRO A 23 16.59 8.48 15.31
N ASN A 24 15.82 8.44 16.40
CA ASN A 24 15.54 7.24 17.18
C ASN A 24 14.24 6.52 16.76
N GLN A 25 13.56 6.99 15.72
CA GLN A 25 12.31 6.40 15.24
C GLN A 25 12.55 5.59 13.96
N ILE A 26 12.18 4.30 14.00
CA ILE A 26 12.24 3.40 12.84
C ILE A 26 10.97 3.62 12.01
N TYR A 27 11.14 3.85 10.71
CA TYR A 27 10.05 3.97 9.75
C TYR A 27 10.10 2.82 8.75
N THR A 28 8.96 2.17 8.53
CA THR A 28 8.79 1.24 7.41
C THR A 28 8.36 2.05 6.18
N VAL A 29 9.13 1.94 5.09
CA VAL A 29 8.84 2.63 3.82
C VAL A 29 8.58 1.59 2.74
N SER A 30 7.50 1.77 1.99
CA SER A 30 7.19 0.97 0.80
C SER A 30 6.78 1.87 -0.35
N SER A 31 7.15 1.47 -1.56
CA SER A 31 6.66 2.10 -2.78
C SER A 31 5.32 1.45 -3.14
N ILE A 32 4.25 2.26 -3.17
CA ILE A 32 2.91 1.81 -3.53
C ILE A 32 2.50 2.58 -4.78
N ASP A 33 2.00 1.85 -5.78
CA ASP A 33 1.30 2.45 -6.92
C ASP A 33 -0.21 2.37 -6.67
N PRO A 34 -0.84 3.46 -6.19
CA PRO A 34 -2.25 3.42 -5.82
C PRO A 34 -3.17 3.20 -7.02
N TYR A 35 -2.80 3.69 -8.21
CA TYR A 35 -3.64 3.54 -9.40
C TYR A 35 -3.62 2.11 -9.93
N MET A 36 -2.47 1.43 -9.87
CA MET A 36 -2.38 0.01 -10.18
C MET A 36 -3.18 -0.84 -9.19
N VAL A 37 -3.08 -0.55 -7.89
CA VAL A 37 -3.87 -1.25 -6.86
C VAL A 37 -5.37 -1.09 -7.13
N ASP A 38 -5.84 0.12 -7.40
CA ASP A 38 -7.25 0.39 -7.67
C ASP A 38 -7.72 -0.25 -9.00
N ALA A 39 -6.88 -0.25 -10.03
CA ALA A 39 -7.17 -0.92 -11.29
C ALA A 39 -7.31 -2.44 -11.10
N LEU A 40 -6.39 -3.07 -10.37
CA LEU A 40 -6.42 -4.51 -10.09
C LEU A 40 -7.60 -4.90 -9.19
N ARG A 41 -7.97 -4.04 -8.23
CA ARG A 41 -9.16 -4.25 -7.37
C ARG A 41 -10.45 -4.33 -8.16
N ARG A 42 -10.58 -3.56 -9.24
CA ARG A 42 -11.75 -3.63 -10.15
C ARG A 42 -11.84 -4.94 -10.92
N LEU A 43 -10.75 -5.71 -10.96
CA LEU A 43 -10.66 -7.01 -11.64
C LEU A 43 -10.79 -8.20 -10.67
N ILE A 44 -11.08 -7.97 -9.37
CA ILE A 44 -11.35 -9.06 -8.43
C ILE A 44 -12.53 -9.92 -8.94
N GLY A 45 -12.35 -11.23 -8.92
CA GLY A 45 -13.30 -12.21 -9.44
C GLY A 45 -13.17 -12.49 -10.93
N HIS A 46 -12.39 -11.69 -11.67
CA HIS A 46 -12.12 -11.93 -13.09
C HIS A 46 -10.88 -12.79 -13.28
N CYS A 47 -10.90 -13.63 -14.33
CA CYS A 47 -9.70 -14.28 -14.82
C CYS A 47 -8.85 -13.23 -15.55
N VAL A 48 -7.54 -13.24 -15.28
CA VAL A 48 -6.58 -12.30 -15.85
C VAL A 48 -5.31 -13.03 -16.26
N VAL A 49 -4.61 -12.48 -17.24
CA VAL A 49 -3.22 -12.81 -17.55
C VAL A 49 -2.35 -11.67 -17.07
N PHE A 50 -1.39 -11.97 -16.21
CA PHE A 50 -0.31 -11.07 -15.85
C PHE A 50 0.96 -11.50 -16.57
N GLU A 51 1.53 -10.61 -17.36
CA GLU A 51 2.93 -10.75 -17.75
C GLU A 51 3.80 -10.21 -16.64
N THR A 52 4.62 -11.08 -16.07
CA THR A 52 5.60 -10.69 -15.05
C THR A 52 6.99 -10.59 -15.67
N THR A 53 7.93 -10.02 -14.94
CA THR A 53 9.36 -10.05 -15.30
C THR A 53 9.94 -11.47 -15.49
N ARG A 54 9.20 -12.52 -15.08
CA ARG A 54 9.59 -13.94 -15.15
C ARG A 54 8.69 -14.78 -16.05
N GLY A 55 7.83 -14.13 -16.84
CA GLY A 55 6.87 -14.77 -17.74
C GLY A 55 5.42 -14.61 -17.30
N ALA A 56 4.51 -15.14 -18.11
CA ALA A 56 3.07 -15.03 -17.91
C ALA A 56 2.54 -15.97 -16.81
N ILE A 57 1.56 -15.47 -16.06
CA ILE A 57 0.75 -16.24 -15.12
C ILE A 57 -0.72 -15.90 -15.32
N GLU A 58 -1.56 -16.92 -15.39
CA GLU A 58 -3.01 -16.78 -15.56
C GLU A 58 -3.75 -17.31 -14.32
N GLY A 59 -4.78 -16.59 -13.89
CA GLY A 59 -5.63 -17.00 -12.78
C GLY A 59 -6.74 -16.00 -12.47
N ILE A 60 -7.57 -16.35 -11.49
CA ILE A 60 -8.64 -15.48 -11.00
C ILE A 60 -8.10 -14.63 -9.87
N ILE A 61 -8.29 -13.30 -9.94
CA ILE A 61 -7.92 -12.42 -8.83
C ILE A 61 -8.87 -12.67 -7.66
N ILE A 62 -8.31 -13.04 -6.51
CA ILE A 62 -9.08 -13.27 -5.28
C ILE A 62 -8.90 -12.17 -4.23
N ASP A 63 -7.77 -11.48 -4.21
CA ASP A 63 -7.53 -10.31 -3.35
C ASP A 63 -6.41 -9.43 -3.91
N VAL A 64 -6.40 -8.14 -3.53
CA VAL A 64 -5.38 -7.17 -3.93
C VAL A 64 -4.92 -6.38 -2.70
N LYS A 65 -3.64 -6.55 -2.36
CA LYS A 65 -2.92 -5.78 -1.33
C LYS A 65 -2.08 -4.67 -1.98
N PRO A 66 -1.56 -3.70 -1.20
CA PRO A 66 -0.79 -2.59 -1.75
C PRO A 66 0.46 -3.00 -2.54
N ASP A 67 1.04 -4.16 -2.23
CA ASP A 67 2.30 -4.65 -2.79
C ASP A 67 2.14 -5.92 -3.65
N HIS A 68 1.02 -6.62 -3.55
CA HIS A 68 0.80 -7.89 -4.26
C HIS A 68 -0.67 -8.18 -4.57
N VAL A 69 -0.88 -9.01 -5.59
CA VAL A 69 -2.17 -9.61 -5.97
C VAL A 69 -2.16 -11.08 -5.60
N LEU A 70 -3.25 -11.56 -5.01
CA LEU A 70 -3.46 -12.97 -4.79
C LEU A 70 -4.29 -13.55 -5.95
N LEU A 71 -3.71 -14.53 -6.65
CA LEU A 71 -4.33 -15.26 -7.75
C LEU A 71 -4.72 -16.67 -7.32
N GLN A 72 -5.92 -17.09 -7.69
CA GLN A 72 -6.32 -18.50 -7.71
C GLN A 72 -5.96 -19.09 -9.07
N LEU A 73 -5.03 -20.03 -9.07
CA LEU A 73 -4.58 -20.78 -10.24
C LEU A 73 -5.47 -22.01 -10.44
N GLN A 74 -5.76 -22.37 -11.68
CA GLN A 74 -6.65 -23.50 -12.01
C GLN A 74 -6.16 -24.84 -11.44
N HIS A 75 -4.85 -25.09 -11.42
CA HIS A 75 -4.28 -26.39 -11.04
C HIS A 75 -3.16 -26.35 -10.00
N ARG A 76 -2.79 -25.16 -9.50
CA ARG A 76 -1.63 -24.97 -8.61
C ARG A 76 -1.95 -24.27 -7.29
N GLY A 77 -3.23 -24.21 -6.90
CA GLY A 77 -3.64 -23.50 -5.70
C GLY A 77 -3.55 -21.99 -5.89
N GLN A 78 -2.93 -21.27 -4.95
CA GLN A 78 -2.86 -19.81 -4.96
C GLN A 78 -1.43 -19.30 -5.17
N ALA A 79 -1.29 -18.13 -5.79
CA ALA A 79 -0.02 -17.44 -5.95
C ALA A 79 -0.14 -15.97 -5.54
N CYS A 80 0.86 -15.47 -4.80
CA CYS A 80 1.03 -14.04 -4.56
C CYS A 80 1.97 -13.45 -5.62
N VAL A 81 1.46 -12.58 -6.47
CA VAL A 81 2.24 -11.87 -7.49
C VAL A 81 2.52 -10.45 -7.01
N ARG A 82 3.79 -10.06 -6.90
CA ARG A 82 4.15 -8.68 -6.54
C ARG A 82 3.70 -7.72 -7.63
N ILE A 83 3.00 -6.65 -7.27
CA ILE A 83 2.54 -5.62 -8.23
C ILE A 83 3.73 -5.00 -8.96
N ALA A 84 4.85 -4.78 -8.26
CA ALA A 84 6.08 -4.22 -8.84
C ALA A 84 6.73 -5.10 -9.93
N GLU A 85 6.35 -6.38 -10.03
CA GLU A 85 6.89 -7.32 -11.03
C GLU A 85 5.93 -7.53 -12.21
N ILE A 86 4.73 -6.93 -12.17
CA ILE A 86 3.73 -7.00 -13.25
C ILE A 86 4.11 -5.96 -14.31
N VAL A 87 4.41 -6.44 -15.51
CA VAL A 87 4.72 -5.59 -16.67
C VAL A 87 3.42 -5.11 -17.32
N TRP A 88 2.45 -6.01 -17.50
CA TRP A 88 1.10 -5.67 -17.97
C TRP A 88 0.08 -6.72 -17.50
N THR A 89 -1.20 -6.32 -17.54
CA THR A 89 -2.33 -7.19 -17.22
C THR A 89 -3.41 -7.06 -18.29
N MET A 90 -4.06 -8.18 -18.65
CA MET A 90 -5.32 -8.15 -19.40
C MET A 90 -6.38 -9.05 -18.75
N PRO A 91 -7.64 -8.61 -18.65
CA PRO A 91 -8.75 -9.51 -18.36
C PRO A 91 -8.97 -10.48 -19.52
N VAL A 92 -9.22 -11.75 -19.22
CA VAL A 92 -9.67 -12.74 -20.21
C VAL A 92 -11.19 -12.83 -20.16
N SER A 93 -11.83 -12.63 -21.30
CA SER A 93 -13.27 -12.87 -21.46
C SER A 93 -13.50 -14.39 -21.50
N MET A 94 -14.30 -14.90 -20.56
CA MET A 94 -14.92 -16.22 -20.68
C MET A 94 -16.27 -16.10 -21.37
#